data_AF-A0A1V5X534-F1
#
_entry.id   AF-A0A1V5X534-F1
#
_cell.length_a   1.000
_cell.length_b   1.000
_cell.length_c   1.000
_cell.angle_alpha   90.00
_cell.angle_beta   90.00
_cell.angle_gamma   90.00
#
_symmetry.space_group_name_H-M   'P 1'
#
loop_
_entity.id
_entity.type
_entity.pdbx_description
1 polymer ?
#
loop_
_entity_poly.entity_id
_entity_poly.type
_entity_poly.pdbx_seq_one_letter_code
_entity_poly.pdbx_strand_id
1 'polypeptide(L)'
;MEEYMEIEYIINKVLSATGFTDQDMASDKRTRISVYELFESLIIFKDRKTAAEHLSITKSKLEYILRTRISPLVPKVQQEQWHVHLLELAGFRRCFKCDAIKEVSDFTRDVSKKSGINGQCKQCACKSTALFRLANPEYSTEYRLANPEQHKEYSATYAATKLGATPKWANLDKIKEIYKNCPDGMHVDHIIPLRGELVCGLHVENNLQYLSPNQNRIKSNKFDVNAN
;
A
#
# COMPACT_ATOMS: atom_id res chain seq x y z
N MET A 1 1.90 -4.23 -26.81
CA MET A 1 2.76 -3.02 -26.77
C MET A 1 2.78 -2.42 -25.38
N GLU A 2 1.65 -2.11 -24.75
CA GLU A 2 1.62 -1.54 -23.39
C GLU A 2 2.32 -2.42 -22.33
N GLU A 3 2.03 -3.73 -22.29
CA GLU A 3 2.66 -4.66 -21.32
C GLU A 3 4.18 -4.81 -21.53
N TYR A 4 4.66 -4.68 -22.78
CA TYR A 4 6.09 -4.73 -23.09
C TYR A 4 6.80 -3.44 -22.65
N MET A 5 6.17 -2.28 -22.78
CA MET A 5 6.74 -1.01 -22.30
C MET A 5 6.80 -0.95 -20.76
N GLU A 6 5.88 -1.62 -20.07
CA GLU A 6 5.90 -1.70 -18.59
C GLU A 6 7.07 -2.56 -18.08
N ILE A 7 7.35 -3.71 -18.70
CA ILE A 7 8.45 -4.59 -18.27
C ILE A 7 9.81 -3.94 -18.53
N GLU A 8 9.99 -3.31 -19.69
CA GLU A 8 11.20 -2.56 -20.01
C GLU A 8 11.49 -1.46 -18.99
N TYR A 9 10.47 -0.69 -18.63
CA TYR A 9 10.58 0.34 -17.61
C TYR A 9 11.00 -0.23 -16.25
N ILE A 10 10.43 -1.36 -15.85
CA ILE A 10 10.79 -2.05 -14.61
C ILE A 10 12.25 -2.50 -14.65
N ILE A 11 12.69 -3.16 -15.73
CA ILE A 11 14.07 -3.63 -15.88
C ILE A 11 15.04 -2.45 -15.77
N ASN A 12 14.76 -1.34 -16.46
CA ASN A 12 15.60 -0.14 -16.40
C ASN A 12 15.72 0.43 -14.97
N LYS A 13 14.64 0.40 -14.17
CA LYS A 13 14.72 0.74 -12.75
C LYS A 13 15.59 -0.23 -11.95
N VAL A 14 15.49 -1.54 -12.20
CA VAL A 14 16.36 -2.53 -11.56
C VAL A 14 17.83 -2.24 -11.89
N LEU A 15 18.14 -2.04 -13.18
CA LEU A 15 19.51 -1.72 -13.64
C LEU A 15 20.02 -0.45 -12.97
N SER A 16 19.19 0.60 -12.90
CA SER A 16 19.55 1.85 -12.21
C SER A 16 19.76 1.68 -10.71
N ALA A 17 18.99 0.83 -10.04
CA ALA A 17 19.10 0.61 -8.59
C ALA A 17 20.30 -0.27 -8.19
N THR A 18 20.78 -1.09 -9.12
CA THR A 18 21.86 -2.07 -8.91
C THR A 18 23.19 -1.65 -9.53
N GLY A 19 23.16 -0.77 -10.53
CA GLY A 19 24.31 -0.43 -11.35
C GLY A 19 24.67 -1.48 -12.41
N PHE A 20 23.79 -2.46 -12.67
CA PHE A 20 24.04 -3.50 -13.66
C PHE A 20 24.17 -2.94 -15.08
N THR A 21 25.12 -3.50 -15.83
CA THR A 21 25.31 -3.25 -17.25
C THR A 21 25.45 -4.58 -18.01
N ASP A 22 25.17 -4.58 -19.32
CA ASP A 22 25.37 -5.79 -20.14
C ASP A 22 26.83 -6.28 -20.15
N GLN A 23 27.79 -5.39 -19.85
CA GLN A 23 29.20 -5.75 -19.72
C GLN A 23 29.45 -6.70 -18.54
N ASP A 24 28.60 -6.65 -17.49
CA ASP A 24 28.66 -7.56 -16.33
C ASP A 24 28.26 -9.01 -16.69
N MET A 25 27.51 -9.20 -17.79
CA MET A 25 27.13 -10.52 -18.32
C MET A 25 28.00 -10.97 -19.51
N ALA A 26 28.78 -10.09 -20.12
CA ALA A 26 29.45 -10.28 -21.43
C ALA A 26 30.59 -11.34 -21.48
N SER A 27 30.79 -12.15 -20.43
CA SER A 27 31.96 -13.04 -20.32
C SER A 27 31.74 -14.51 -20.71
N ASP A 28 30.51 -14.96 -21.03
CA ASP A 28 30.28 -16.33 -21.50
C ASP A 28 30.01 -16.40 -23.01
N LYS A 29 31.08 -16.63 -23.80
CA LYS A 29 30.97 -16.88 -25.25
C LYS A 29 30.02 -18.04 -25.62
N ARG A 30 29.59 -18.88 -24.65
CA ARG A 30 28.70 -20.04 -24.88
C ARG A 30 27.22 -19.77 -24.65
N THR A 31 26.84 -18.71 -23.91
CA THR A 31 25.43 -18.39 -23.64
C THR A 31 25.22 -16.93 -23.97
N ARG A 32 24.65 -16.66 -25.15
CA ARG A 32 24.34 -15.30 -25.66
C ARG A 32 23.10 -14.70 -24.98
N ILE A 33 23.02 -14.77 -23.64
CA ILE A 33 21.89 -14.22 -22.87
C ILE A 33 22.33 -12.89 -22.26
N SER A 34 21.65 -11.81 -22.63
CA SER A 34 21.83 -10.47 -22.06
C SER A 34 21.27 -10.38 -20.64
N VAL A 35 21.67 -9.34 -19.89
CA VAL A 35 21.05 -9.06 -18.57
C VAL A 35 19.55 -8.84 -18.76
N TYR A 36 19.19 -8.13 -19.82
CA TYR A 36 17.82 -7.77 -20.13
C TYR A 36 16.94 -9.01 -20.33
N GLU A 37 17.33 -9.93 -21.22
CA GLU A 37 16.59 -11.18 -21.47
C GLU A 37 16.45 -12.02 -20.18
N LEU A 38 17.51 -12.07 -19.37
CA LEU A 38 17.49 -12.78 -18.10
C LEU A 38 16.47 -12.16 -17.13
N PHE A 39 16.48 -10.84 -16.94
CA PHE A 39 15.58 -10.16 -16.02
C PHE A 39 14.13 -10.16 -16.50
N GLU A 40 13.91 -9.96 -17.80
CA GLU A 40 12.60 -10.10 -18.42
C GLU A 40 12.00 -11.48 -18.11
N SER A 41 12.76 -12.54 -18.39
CA SER A 41 12.30 -13.91 -18.13
C SER A 41 12.02 -14.16 -16.65
N LEU A 42 12.89 -13.69 -15.74
CA LEU A 42 12.68 -13.85 -14.30
C LEU A 42 11.50 -13.04 -13.77
N ILE A 43 11.20 -11.87 -14.34
CA ILE A 43 10.07 -11.04 -13.89
C ILE A 43 8.74 -11.62 -14.38
N ILE A 44 8.69 -12.07 -15.64
CA ILE A 44 7.50 -12.67 -16.25
C ILE A 44 7.17 -14.01 -15.58
N PHE A 45 8.16 -14.89 -15.46
CA PHE A 45 7.97 -16.25 -14.97
C PHE A 45 8.34 -16.35 -13.48
N LYS A 46 7.36 -16.70 -12.66
CA LYS A 46 7.50 -16.74 -11.18
C LYS A 46 8.45 -17.84 -10.73
N ASP A 47 8.58 -18.90 -11.52
CA ASP A 47 9.43 -20.05 -11.25
C ASP A 47 10.62 -20.14 -12.21
N ARG A 48 11.71 -20.70 -11.69
CA ARG A 48 12.98 -20.81 -12.44
C ARG A 48 12.92 -21.82 -13.59
N LYS A 49 11.97 -22.75 -13.57
CA LYS A 49 11.89 -23.78 -14.62
C LYS A 49 11.37 -23.13 -15.90
N THR A 50 10.24 -22.44 -15.82
CA THR A 50 9.65 -21.77 -16.99
C THR A 50 10.52 -20.60 -17.47
N ALA A 51 11.19 -19.88 -16.57
CA ALA A 51 12.19 -18.88 -16.96
C ALA A 51 13.34 -19.49 -17.78
N ALA A 52 13.88 -20.64 -17.34
CA ALA A 52 14.96 -21.31 -18.08
C ALA A 52 14.49 -21.82 -19.45
N GLU A 53 13.28 -22.37 -19.53
CA GLU A 53 12.66 -22.81 -20.79
C GLU A 53 12.49 -21.64 -21.77
N HIS A 54 12.04 -20.48 -21.31
CA HIS A 54 11.93 -19.26 -22.14
C HIS A 54 13.29 -18.82 -22.70
N LEU A 55 14.34 -18.91 -21.88
CA LEU A 55 15.71 -18.58 -22.27
C LEU A 55 16.40 -19.68 -23.10
N SER A 56 15.69 -20.78 -23.43
CA SER A 56 16.24 -21.93 -24.15
C SER A 56 17.49 -22.52 -23.47
N ILE A 57 17.51 -22.54 -22.13
CA ILE A 57 18.59 -23.13 -21.33
C ILE A 57 18.05 -24.10 -20.29
N THR A 58 18.93 -24.92 -19.72
CA THR A 58 18.55 -25.80 -18.62
C THR A 58 18.39 -25.01 -17.32
N LYS A 59 17.49 -25.47 -16.43
CA LYS A 59 17.33 -24.90 -15.08
C LYS A 59 18.67 -24.81 -14.33
N SER A 60 19.52 -25.84 -14.43
CA SER A 60 20.84 -25.86 -13.78
C SER A 60 21.78 -24.79 -14.34
N LYS A 61 21.70 -24.49 -15.64
CA LYS A 61 22.47 -23.40 -16.26
C LYS A 61 21.96 -22.03 -15.79
N LEU A 62 20.64 -21.85 -15.68
CA LEU A 62 20.05 -20.63 -15.11
C LEU A 62 20.52 -20.42 -13.65
N GLU A 63 20.46 -21.47 -12.81
CA GLU A 63 20.94 -21.39 -11.42
C GLU A 63 22.44 -21.08 -11.32
N TYR A 64 23.24 -21.62 -12.24
CA TYR A 64 24.66 -21.28 -12.35
C TYR A 64 24.85 -19.79 -12.67
N ILE A 65 24.13 -19.24 -13.65
CA ILE A 65 24.22 -17.82 -14.03
C ILE A 65 23.82 -16.94 -12.83
N LEU A 66 22.66 -17.22 -12.22
CA LEU A 66 22.15 -16.48 -11.07
C LEU A 66 23.17 -16.45 -9.93
N ARG A 67 23.71 -17.61 -9.55
CA ARG A 67 24.68 -17.74 -8.45
C ARG A 67 26.01 -17.05 -8.73
N THR A 68 26.52 -17.15 -9.95
CA THR A 68 27.89 -16.71 -10.29
C THR A 68 27.97 -15.27 -10.80
N ARG A 69 26.87 -14.73 -11.32
CA ARG A 69 26.84 -13.40 -11.95
C ARG A 69 25.93 -12.43 -11.22
N ILE A 70 24.73 -12.86 -10.83
CA ILE A 70 23.73 -11.94 -10.26
C ILE A 70 23.85 -11.85 -8.74
N SER A 71 23.87 -12.97 -8.02
CA SER A 71 23.91 -13.00 -6.55
C SER A 71 25.07 -12.22 -5.90
N PRO A 72 26.29 -12.14 -6.48
CA PRO A 72 27.37 -11.33 -5.90
C PRO A 72 27.12 -9.82 -5.95
N LEU A 73 26.27 -9.38 -6.89
CA LEU A 73 26.07 -7.97 -7.22
C LEU A 73 24.75 -7.42 -6.66
N VAL A 74 23.94 -8.29 -6.06
CA VAL A 74 22.62 -7.97 -5.51
C VAL A 74 22.63 -8.18 -4.00
N PRO A 75 22.11 -7.24 -3.19
CA PRO A 75 22.06 -7.40 -1.73
C PRO A 75 21.45 -8.74 -1.32
N LYS A 76 22.11 -9.46 -0.40
CA LYS A 76 21.65 -10.78 0.04
C LYS A 76 20.21 -10.73 0.55
N VAL A 77 19.32 -11.46 -0.11
CA VAL A 77 17.93 -11.63 0.30
C VAL A 77 17.76 -13.00 0.94
N GLN A 78 17.01 -13.06 2.05
CA GLN A 78 16.62 -14.32 2.70
C GLN A 78 15.58 -15.13 1.89
N GLN A 79 15.00 -14.57 0.82
CA GLN A 79 13.95 -15.23 0.04
C GLN A 79 14.37 -15.46 -1.41
N GLU A 80 14.19 -16.71 -1.86
CA GLU A 80 14.78 -17.30 -3.07
C GLU A 80 14.04 -17.00 -4.39
N GLN A 81 13.08 -16.07 -4.39
CA GLN A 81 12.24 -15.77 -5.55
C GLN A 81 12.74 -14.49 -6.25
N TRP A 82 13.50 -14.68 -7.33
CA TRP A 82 14.09 -13.60 -8.11
C TRP A 82 13.07 -12.59 -8.62
N HIS A 83 11.90 -13.04 -9.07
CA HIS A 83 10.85 -12.12 -9.53
C HIS A 83 10.40 -11.14 -8.44
N VAL A 84 10.25 -11.59 -7.18
CA VAL A 84 9.88 -10.72 -6.07
C VAL A 84 10.98 -9.70 -5.82
N HIS A 85 12.22 -10.17 -5.79
CA HIS A 85 13.34 -9.32 -5.46
C HIS A 85 13.62 -8.24 -6.51
N LEU A 86 13.60 -8.61 -7.79
CA LEU A 86 13.77 -7.65 -8.90
C LEU A 86 12.67 -6.60 -8.89
N LEU A 87 11.41 -7.01 -8.65
CA LEU A 87 10.30 -6.06 -8.54
C LEU A 87 10.47 -5.11 -7.34
N GLU A 88 10.88 -5.63 -6.17
CA GLU A 88 11.12 -4.81 -4.97
C GLU A 88 12.23 -3.77 -5.19
N LEU A 89 13.32 -4.13 -5.87
CA LEU A 89 14.39 -3.19 -6.25
C LEU A 89 13.89 -2.04 -7.15
N ALA A 90 12.90 -2.32 -8.00
CA ALA A 90 12.31 -1.33 -8.90
C ALA A 90 11.14 -0.53 -8.26
N GLY A 91 10.72 -0.84 -7.03
CA GLY A 91 9.56 -0.22 -6.40
C GLY A 91 8.22 -0.76 -6.90
N PHE A 92 8.20 -2.00 -7.39
CA PHE A 92 7.02 -2.70 -7.90
C PHE A 92 6.71 -3.96 -7.09
N ARG A 93 5.50 -4.49 -7.29
CA ARG A 93 5.07 -5.76 -6.74
C ARG A 93 4.02 -6.42 -7.62
N ARG A 94 4.04 -7.76 -7.64
CA ARG A 94 3.04 -8.60 -8.30
C ARG A 94 1.90 -8.92 -7.34
N CYS A 95 0.66 -8.68 -7.77
CA CYS A 95 -0.53 -8.99 -6.98
C CYS A 95 -0.81 -10.50 -6.97
N PHE A 96 -0.90 -11.16 -5.81
CA PHE A 96 -1.19 -12.60 -5.78
C PHE A 96 -2.61 -12.96 -6.27
N LYS A 97 -3.52 -11.98 -6.35
CA LYS A 97 -4.93 -12.20 -6.71
C LYS A 97 -5.24 -11.99 -8.20
N CYS A 98 -4.67 -10.95 -8.83
CA CYS A 98 -4.90 -10.66 -10.25
C CYS A 98 -3.66 -10.78 -11.12
N ASP A 99 -2.52 -11.16 -10.53
CA ASP A 99 -1.23 -11.34 -11.18
C ASP A 99 -0.58 -10.11 -11.83
N ALA A 100 -1.27 -8.99 -11.90
CA ALA A 100 -0.72 -7.72 -12.39
C ALA A 100 0.47 -7.26 -11.55
N ILE A 101 1.51 -6.77 -12.22
CA ILE A 101 2.61 -6.02 -11.62
C ILE A 101 2.18 -4.57 -11.50
N LYS A 102 2.32 -3.98 -10.31
CA LYS A 102 1.96 -2.58 -10.05
C LYS A 102 2.98 -1.94 -9.13
N GLU A 103 2.99 -0.61 -9.09
CA GLU A 103 3.80 0.12 -8.13
C GLU A 103 3.44 -0.28 -6.70
N VAL A 104 4.42 -0.23 -5.79
CA VAL A 104 4.19 -0.51 -4.37
C VAL A 104 3.10 0.40 -3.77
N SER A 105 2.96 1.62 -4.29
CA SER A 105 1.91 2.58 -3.94
C SER A 105 0.50 2.07 -4.21
N ASP A 106 0.31 1.10 -5.12
CA ASP A 106 -0.98 0.47 -5.43
C ASP A 106 -1.37 -0.67 -4.47
N PHE A 107 -0.58 -0.90 -3.43
CA PHE A 107 -0.84 -1.86 -2.37
C PHE A 107 -1.10 -1.12 -1.06
N THR A 108 -1.88 -1.73 -0.17
CA THR A 108 -2.13 -1.14 1.16
C THR A 108 -1.02 -1.53 2.12
N ARG A 109 -0.68 -0.62 3.04
CA ARG A 109 0.22 -0.93 4.16
C ARG A 109 -0.42 -2.00 5.06
N ASP A 110 0.36 -2.98 5.44
CA ASP A 110 -0.04 -4.03 6.38
C ASP A 110 1.16 -4.35 7.27
N VAL A 111 1.16 -3.72 8.45
CA VAL A 111 2.26 -3.83 9.44
C VAL A 111 2.39 -5.23 10.03
N SER A 112 1.37 -6.10 9.86
CA SER A 112 1.47 -7.50 10.27
C SER A 112 2.38 -8.31 9.36
N LYS A 113 2.65 -7.84 8.14
CA LYS A 113 3.51 -8.52 7.16
C LYS A 113 4.96 -8.09 7.35
N LYS A 114 5.89 -9.02 7.13
CA LYS A 114 7.35 -8.75 7.12
C LYS A 114 7.73 -7.62 6.16
N SER A 115 7.08 -7.56 4.99
CA SER A 115 7.31 -6.49 4.01
C SER A 115 6.56 -5.19 4.32
N GLY A 116 5.74 -5.15 5.38
CA GLY A 116 4.92 -3.99 5.75
C GLY A 116 3.77 -3.65 4.79
N ILE A 117 3.52 -4.48 3.78
CA ILE A 117 2.62 -4.19 2.65
C ILE A 117 1.83 -5.45 2.28
N ASN A 118 0.56 -5.27 1.91
CA ASN A 118 -0.32 -6.35 1.48
C ASN A 118 0.17 -7.03 0.20
N GLY A 119 -0.18 -8.30 0.01
CA GLY A 119 0.16 -9.07 -1.19
C GLY A 119 -0.81 -8.86 -2.36
N GLN A 120 -2.01 -8.34 -2.11
CA GLN A 120 -2.96 -7.99 -3.18
C GLN A 120 -3.03 -6.48 -3.38
N CYS A 121 -3.27 -6.05 -4.62
CA CYS A 121 -3.43 -4.63 -4.92
C CYS A 121 -4.72 -4.05 -4.32
N LYS A 122 -4.78 -2.73 -4.18
CA LYS A 122 -5.94 -1.96 -3.68
C LYS A 122 -7.24 -2.31 -4.40
N GLN A 123 -7.18 -2.50 -5.72
CA GLN A 123 -8.37 -2.87 -6.53
C GLN A 123 -8.90 -4.25 -6.15
N CYS A 124 -8.01 -5.24 -6.02
CA CYS A 124 -8.37 -6.58 -5.57
C CYS A 124 -8.90 -6.58 -4.14
N ALA A 125 -8.29 -5.80 -3.24
CA ALA A 125 -8.76 -5.64 -1.87
C ALA A 125 -10.18 -5.03 -1.85
N CYS A 126 -10.41 -3.94 -2.58
CA CYS A 126 -11.71 -3.29 -2.70
C CYS A 126 -12.80 -4.24 -3.19
N LYS A 127 -12.54 -4.97 -4.29
CA LYS A 127 -13.47 -5.98 -4.83
C LYS A 127 -13.77 -7.07 -3.80
N SER A 128 -12.74 -7.57 -3.11
CA SER A 128 -12.90 -8.60 -2.08
C SER A 128 -13.77 -8.12 -0.92
N THR A 129 -13.54 -6.90 -0.43
CA THR A 129 -14.35 -6.29 0.62
C THR A 129 -15.79 -6.07 0.19
N ALA A 130 -16.03 -5.63 -1.06
CA ALA A 130 -17.37 -5.46 -1.59
C ALA A 130 -18.13 -6.80 -1.65
N LEU A 131 -17.50 -7.85 -2.18
CA LEU A 131 -18.08 -9.19 -2.23
C LEU A 131 -18.36 -9.74 -0.82
N PHE A 132 -17.44 -9.53 0.12
CA PHE A 132 -17.63 -9.96 1.51
C PHE A 132 -18.85 -9.28 2.15
N ARG A 133 -19.01 -7.96 1.98
CA ARG A 133 -20.16 -7.21 2.51
C ARG A 133 -21.47 -7.65 1.88
N LEU A 134 -21.47 -7.94 0.58
CA LEU A 134 -22.66 -8.44 -0.13
C LEU A 134 -23.06 -9.83 0.36
N ALA A 135 -22.08 -10.72 0.56
CA ALA A 135 -22.32 -12.07 1.06
C ALA A 135 -22.67 -12.12 2.55
N ASN A 136 -22.31 -11.08 3.33
CA ASN A 136 -22.50 -11.03 4.78
C ASN A 136 -23.09 -9.67 5.21
N PRO A 137 -24.34 -9.36 4.83
CA PRO A 137 -24.95 -8.06 5.11
C PRO A 137 -25.14 -7.79 6.61
N GLU A 138 -25.35 -8.84 7.41
CA GLU A 138 -25.60 -8.73 8.86
C GLU A 138 -24.30 -8.66 9.68
N TYR A 139 -23.15 -8.98 9.08
CA TYR A 139 -21.85 -9.07 9.76
C TYR A 139 -21.52 -7.84 10.60
N SER A 140 -21.78 -6.63 10.08
CA SER A 140 -21.49 -5.40 10.84
C SER A 140 -22.34 -5.27 12.10
N THR A 141 -23.58 -5.75 12.08
CA THR A 141 -24.49 -5.71 13.22
C THR A 141 -24.08 -6.77 14.23
N GLU A 142 -23.84 -8.00 13.76
CA GLU A 142 -23.37 -9.11 14.60
C GLU A 142 -22.04 -8.79 15.28
N TYR A 143 -21.08 -8.24 14.53
CA TYR A 143 -19.77 -7.85 15.08
C TYR A 143 -19.92 -6.82 16.20
N ARG A 144 -20.81 -5.82 16.03
CA ARG A 144 -21.06 -4.81 17.05
C ARG A 144 -21.69 -5.41 18.31
N LEU A 145 -22.64 -6.33 18.15
CA LEU A 145 -23.31 -7.02 19.25
C LEU A 145 -22.36 -7.97 19.98
N ALA A 146 -21.43 -8.60 19.26
CA ALA A 146 -20.42 -9.50 19.82
C ALA A 146 -19.27 -8.76 20.52
N ASN A 147 -18.98 -7.51 20.15
CA ASN A 147 -17.86 -6.72 20.68
C ASN A 147 -18.29 -5.41 21.38
N PRO A 148 -19.26 -5.43 22.31
CA PRO A 148 -19.79 -4.20 22.91
C PRO A 148 -18.74 -3.44 23.72
N GLU A 149 -17.85 -4.16 24.41
CA GLU A 149 -16.80 -3.56 25.24
C GLU A 149 -15.79 -2.77 24.40
N GLN A 150 -15.42 -3.28 23.23
CA GLN A 150 -14.54 -2.56 22.30
C GLN A 150 -15.16 -1.23 21.83
N HIS A 151 -16.47 -1.23 21.57
CA HIS A 151 -17.19 -0.02 21.18
C HIS A 151 -17.34 0.98 22.34
N LYS A 152 -17.55 0.49 23.56
CA LYS A 152 -17.56 1.32 24.77
C LYS A 152 -16.20 1.96 25.00
N GLU A 153 -15.11 1.18 24.92
CA GLU A 153 -13.74 1.66 25.05
C GLU A 153 -13.43 2.75 24.02
N TYR A 154 -13.77 2.50 22.75
CA TYR A 154 -13.59 3.49 21.69
C TYR A 154 -14.32 4.81 21.99
N SER A 155 -15.58 4.71 22.42
CA SER A 155 -16.42 5.87 22.75
C SER A 155 -15.89 6.64 23.96
N ALA A 156 -15.46 5.94 25.01
CA ALA A 156 -14.85 6.52 26.20
C ALA A 156 -13.54 7.24 25.86
N THR A 157 -12.70 6.60 25.05
CA THR A 157 -11.44 7.20 24.57
C THR A 157 -11.72 8.46 23.78
N TYR A 158 -12.67 8.42 22.83
CA TYR A 158 -13.08 9.59 22.04
C TYR A 158 -13.57 10.74 22.93
N ALA A 159 -14.44 10.45 23.91
CA ALA A 159 -14.91 11.44 24.87
C ALA A 159 -13.76 12.07 25.66
N ALA A 160 -12.81 11.26 26.14
CA ALA A 160 -11.64 11.74 26.87
C ALA A 160 -10.76 12.65 25.99
N THR A 161 -10.50 12.29 24.73
CA THR A 161 -9.76 13.16 23.81
C THR A 161 -10.51 14.46 23.55
N LYS A 162 -11.82 14.40 23.29
CA LYS A 162 -12.63 15.60 23.05
C LYS A 162 -12.58 16.54 24.27
N LEU A 163 -12.70 15.99 25.47
CA LEU A 163 -12.62 16.74 26.72
C LEU A 163 -11.22 17.37 26.90
N GLY A 164 -10.16 16.58 26.73
CA GLY A 164 -8.78 17.08 26.84
C GLY A 164 -8.42 18.13 25.78
N ALA A 165 -9.04 18.05 24.60
CA ALA A 165 -8.90 19.04 23.54
C ALA A 165 -9.82 20.25 23.71
N THR A 166 -10.71 20.29 24.70
CA THR A 166 -11.61 21.43 24.96
C THR A 166 -10.97 22.36 25.99
N PRO A 167 -10.31 23.46 25.58
CA PRO A 167 -9.72 24.40 26.52
C PRO A 167 -10.79 25.16 27.31
N LYS A 168 -10.44 25.65 28.51
CA LYS A 168 -11.36 26.42 29.37
C LYS A 168 -11.93 27.68 28.70
N TRP A 169 -11.22 28.25 27.73
CA TRP A 169 -11.63 29.44 26.99
C TRP A 169 -12.51 29.14 25.77
N ALA A 170 -12.75 27.86 25.44
CA ALA A 170 -13.62 27.49 24.32
C ALA A 170 -15.03 28.04 24.51
N ASN A 171 -15.64 28.58 23.45
CA ASN A 171 -17.01 29.07 23.52
C ASN A 171 -18.00 27.91 23.37
N LEU A 172 -18.36 27.30 24.50
CA LEU A 172 -19.25 26.14 24.53
C LEU A 172 -20.64 26.44 23.95
N ASP A 173 -21.13 27.68 24.06
CA ASP A 173 -22.45 28.03 23.55
C ASP A 173 -22.44 28.14 22.02
N LYS A 174 -21.39 28.72 21.42
CA LYS A 174 -21.18 28.70 19.97
C LYS A 174 -20.99 27.28 19.44
N ILE A 175 -20.25 26.42 20.15
CA ILE A 175 -20.11 25.01 19.76
C ILE A 175 -21.48 24.32 19.72
N LYS A 176 -22.31 24.49 20.76
CA LYS A 176 -23.67 23.94 20.78
C LYS A 176 -24.52 24.49 19.63
N GLU A 177 -24.40 25.77 19.32
CA GLU A 177 -25.09 26.41 18.21
C GLU A 177 -24.70 25.78 16.86
N ILE A 178 -23.41 25.54 16.62
CA ILE A 178 -22.92 24.84 15.42
C ILE A 178 -23.53 23.43 15.30
N TYR A 179 -23.54 22.65 16.39
CA TYR A 179 -24.18 21.32 16.35
C TYR A 179 -25.68 21.39 16.10
N LYS A 180 -26.37 22.38 16.69
CA LYS A 180 -27.82 22.58 16.52
C LYS A 180 -28.19 23.00 15.11
N ASN A 181 -27.37 23.84 14.49
CA ASN A 181 -27.60 24.41 13.16
C ASN A 181 -26.96 23.59 12.03
N CYS A 182 -26.51 22.37 12.31
CA CYS A 182 -25.95 21.48 11.30
C CYS A 182 -27.02 21.14 10.26
N PRO A 183 -26.82 21.47 8.96
CA PRO A 183 -27.81 21.19 7.92
C PRO A 183 -28.08 19.69 7.77
N ASP A 184 -29.29 19.35 7.35
CA ASP A 184 -29.67 17.97 7.05
C ASP A 184 -28.73 17.37 5.99
N GLY A 185 -28.26 16.15 6.25
CA GLY A 185 -27.31 15.46 5.39
C GLY A 185 -25.86 15.95 5.51
N MET A 186 -25.54 16.84 6.45
CA MET A 186 -24.17 17.24 6.81
C MET A 186 -23.76 16.75 8.20
N HIS A 187 -22.46 16.67 8.43
CA HIS A 187 -21.86 16.33 9.72
C HIS A 187 -20.99 17.49 10.20
N VAL A 188 -20.99 17.75 11.51
CA VAL A 188 -20.00 18.61 12.15
C VAL A 188 -18.68 17.83 12.29
N ASP A 189 -17.62 18.35 11.68
CA ASP A 189 -16.26 17.80 11.73
C ASP A 189 -15.26 18.87 12.18
N HIS A 190 -14.04 18.47 12.52
CA HIS A 190 -12.97 19.40 12.89
C HIS A 190 -12.12 19.79 11.67
N ILE A 191 -11.77 21.06 11.49
CA ILE A 191 -10.83 21.50 10.43
C ILE A 191 -9.46 20.86 10.65
N ILE A 192 -8.89 21.09 11.82
CA ILE A 192 -7.70 20.43 12.32
C ILE A 192 -8.16 19.21 13.15
N PRO A 193 -7.80 17.98 12.77
CA PRO A 193 -8.27 16.77 13.44
C PRO A 193 -7.77 16.69 14.89
N LEU A 194 -8.60 16.21 15.81
CA LEU A 194 -8.21 16.03 17.21
C LEU A 194 -7.12 14.96 17.42
N ARG A 195 -7.00 14.01 16.48
CA ARG A 195 -6.08 12.87 16.51
C ARG A 195 -5.37 12.68 15.17
N GLY A 196 -4.80 13.75 14.64
CA GLY A 196 -4.03 13.68 13.40
C GLY A 196 -2.64 13.07 13.63
N GLU A 197 -2.06 12.53 12.57
CA GLU A 197 -0.68 12.02 12.58
C GLU A 197 0.33 13.18 12.68
N LEU A 198 0.06 14.29 11.99
CA LEU A 198 0.96 15.46 11.92
C LEU A 198 0.65 16.53 12.98
N VAL A 199 -0.64 16.71 13.29
CA VAL A 199 -1.13 17.78 14.17
C VAL A 199 -2.32 17.31 15.00
N CYS A 200 -2.48 17.92 16.17
CA CYS A 200 -3.64 17.73 17.05
C CYS A 200 -4.38 19.07 17.21
N GLY A 201 -5.63 19.12 16.77
CA GLY A 201 -6.51 20.29 16.91
C GLY A 201 -7.20 20.37 18.27
N LEU A 202 -7.78 21.55 18.55
CA LEU A 202 -8.60 21.79 19.74
C LEU A 202 -10.10 21.66 19.40
N HIS A 203 -10.92 21.26 20.36
CA HIS A 203 -12.37 21.30 20.23
C HIS A 203 -12.89 22.70 20.59
N VAL A 204 -12.80 23.61 19.62
CA VAL A 204 -13.20 25.03 19.73
C VAL A 204 -14.07 25.41 18.54
N GLU A 205 -14.87 26.46 18.69
CA GLU A 205 -15.88 26.89 17.70
C GLU A 205 -15.26 27.22 16.33
N ASN A 206 -14.05 27.80 16.30
CA ASN A 206 -13.33 28.12 15.06
C ASN A 206 -12.67 26.91 14.40
N ASN A 207 -12.62 25.75 15.07
CA ASN A 207 -12.07 24.52 14.51
C ASN A 207 -13.17 23.56 14.02
N LEU A 208 -14.44 23.97 14.01
CA LEU A 208 -15.54 23.16 13.52
C LEU A 208 -15.95 23.59 12.10
N GLN A 209 -16.35 22.62 11.29
CA GLN A 209 -16.85 22.83 9.93
C GLN A 209 -17.98 21.83 9.62
N TYR A 210 -18.83 22.16 8.65
CA TYR A 210 -19.78 21.21 8.11
C TYR A 210 -19.20 20.49 6.90
N LEU A 211 -19.24 19.16 6.90
CA LEU A 211 -18.85 18.33 5.77
C LEU A 211 -19.98 17.38 5.40
N SER A 212 -20.12 17.09 4.10
CA SER A 212 -20.93 15.94 3.70
C SER A 212 -20.33 14.63 4.26
N PRO A 213 -21.14 13.58 4.48
CA PRO A 213 -20.66 12.29 4.96
C PRO A 213 -19.52 11.72 4.12
N ASN A 214 -19.53 11.96 2.80
CA ASN A 214 -18.46 11.50 1.91
C ASN A 214 -17.16 12.27 2.13
N GLN A 215 -17.22 13.60 2.19
CA GLN A 215 -16.05 14.45 2.46
C GLN A 215 -15.44 14.12 3.82
N ASN A 216 -16.27 13.99 4.85
CA ASN A 216 -15.81 13.63 6.20
C ASN A 216 -15.08 12.27 6.20
N ARG A 217 -15.64 11.26 5.51
CA ARG A 217 -14.99 9.94 5.38
C ARG A 217 -13.66 10.00 4.63
N ILE A 218 -13.53 10.82 3.59
CA ILE A 218 -12.29 10.99 2.82
C ILE A 218 -11.22 11.69 3.69
N LYS A 219 -11.63 12.76 4.37
CA LYS A 219 -10.77 13.56 5.25
C LYS A 219 -10.27 12.73 6.43
N SER A 220 -11.16 12.02 7.12
CA SER A 220 -10.82 11.23 8.29
C SER A 220 -10.04 12.09 9.32
N ASN A 221 -9.01 11.54 9.95
CA ASN A 221 -8.11 12.27 10.85
C ASN A 221 -6.91 12.93 10.13
N LYS A 222 -6.98 13.16 8.82
CA LYS A 222 -5.89 13.76 8.05
C LYS A 222 -5.95 15.28 8.16
N PHE A 223 -4.76 15.89 8.09
CA PHE A 223 -4.59 17.32 7.96
C PHE A 223 -3.92 17.60 6.62
N ASP A 224 -4.54 18.43 5.79
CA ASP A 224 -3.96 18.84 4.51
C ASP A 224 -3.08 20.07 4.74
N VAL A 225 -1.77 19.88 4.55
CA VAL A 225 -0.77 20.95 4.73
C VAL A 225 -0.77 21.96 3.59
N ASN A 226 -1.45 21.66 2.47
CA ASN A 226 -1.49 22.51 1.28
C ASN A 226 -2.86 23.19 1.06
N ALA A 227 -3.80 23.01 1.99
CA ALA A 227 -5.08 23.70 1.96
C ALA A 227 -4.85 25.18 2.34
N ASN A 228 -4.70 26.03 1.33
CA ASN A 228 -4.72 27.49 1.46
C ASN A 228 -6.16 28.01 1.51
#